data_AF-A0A2W6YT25-F1
#
_entry.id   AF-A0A2W6YT25-F1
#
_cell.length_a   1.000
_cell.length_b   1.000
_cell.length_c   1.000
_cell.angle_alpha   90.00
_cell.angle_beta   90.00
_cell.angle_gamma   90.00
#
_symmetry.space_group_name_H-M   'P 1'
#
loop_
_entity.id
_entity.type
_entity.pdbx_description
1 polymer ?
#
loop_
_entity_poly.entity_id
_entity_poly.type
_entity_poly.pdbx_seq_one_letter_code
_entity_poly.pdbx_strand_id
1 'polypeptide(L)' 'MLATQKSPTLQAIANSIAVLTLTDQLWLLEHIAHQIRQQNELAAMAQDPHIQAEIAQIQEEFAVTELDGLVEL' A
#
# COMPACT_ATOMS: atom_id res chain seq x y z
N MET A 1 5.84 -17.97 28.43
CA MET A 1 5.42 -18.49 27.11
C MET A 1 4.06 -17.88 26.77
N LEU A 2 4.04 -16.84 25.94
CA LEU A 2 2.79 -16.25 25.47
C LEU A 2 2.39 -17.01 24.19
N ALA A 3 1.41 -17.91 24.31
CA ALA A 3 0.74 -18.45 23.13
C ALA A 3 0.07 -17.26 22.43
N THR A 4 0.64 -16.83 21.30
CA THR A 4 0.05 -15.81 20.44
C THR A 4 -1.25 -16.38 19.89
N GLN A 5 -2.36 -16.04 20.54
CA GLN A 5 -3.69 -16.36 20.03
C GLN A 5 -3.83 -15.64 18.69
N LYS A 6 -3.69 -16.39 17.58
CA LYS A 6 -3.82 -15.83 16.24
C LYS A 6 -5.27 -15.37 16.06
N SER A 7 -5.46 -14.16 15.54
CA SER A 7 -6.78 -13.58 15.24
C SER A 7 -7.64 -14.61 14.48
N PRO A 8 -8.95 -14.73 14.78
CA PRO A 8 -9.86 -15.66 14.10
C PRO A 8 -9.84 -15.49 12.57
N THR A 9 -9.60 -14.26 12.10
CA THR A 9 -9.41 -13.96 10.67
C THR A 9 -8.19 -14.65 10.09
N LEU A 10 -7.05 -14.66 10.79
CA LEU A 10 -5.83 -15.33 10.33
C LEU A 10 -6.00 -16.84 10.27
N GLN A 11 -6.77 -17.41 11.19
CA GLN A 11 -7.10 -18.83 11.18
C GLN A 11 -7.97 -19.20 9.96
N ALA A 12 -8.97 -18.39 9.65
CA ALA A 12 -9.82 -18.59 8.47
C ALA A 12 -9.02 -18.51 7.16
N ILE A 13 -8.09 -17.54 7.06
CA ILE A 13 -7.20 -17.41 5.90
C ILE A 13 -6.30 -18.63 5.77
N ALA A 14 -5.66 -19.09 6.86
CA ALA A 14 -4.79 -20.26 6.83
C ALA A 14 -5.54 -21.52 6.36
N ASN A 15 -6.77 -21.73 6.84
CA ASN A 15 -7.61 -22.84 6.40
C ASN A 15 -7.98 -22.72 4.91
N SER A 16 -8.24 -21.50 4.43
CA SER A 16 -8.56 -21.25 3.03
C SER A 16 -7.36 -21.47 2.09
N ILE A 17 -6.15 -21.19 2.56
CA ILE A 17 -4.91 -21.47 1.82
C ILE A 17 -4.64 -22.98 1.78
N ALA A 18 -4.90 -23.69 2.89
CA ALA A 18 -4.62 -25.13 3.00
C ALA A 18 -5.44 -25.99 2.03
N VAL A 19 -6.60 -25.51 1.56
CA VAL A 19 -7.43 -26.22 0.56
C VAL A 19 -7.00 -25.96 -0.89
N LEU A 20 -6.09 -25.01 -1.12
CA LEU A 20 -5.57 -24.69 -2.46
C LEU A 20 -4.57 -25.75 -2.91
N THR A 21 -4.43 -25.90 -4.24
CA THR A 21 -3.36 -26.73 -4.81
C THR A 21 -1.99 -26.14 -4.50
N LEU A 22 -0.94 -26.96 -4.55
CA LEU A 22 0.43 -26.47 -4.32
C LEU A 22 0.83 -25.36 -5.30
N THR A 23 0.38 -25.46 -6.55
CA THR A 23 0.60 -24.44 -7.59
C THR A 23 -0.06 -23.11 -7.22
N ASP A 24 -1.31 -23.14 -6.76
CA ASP A 24 -2.03 -21.93 -6.35
C ASP A 24 -1.43 -21.32 -5.08
N GLN A 25 -0.97 -22.16 -4.14
CA GLN A 25 -0.28 -21.69 -2.93
C GLN A 25 1.03 -20.97 -3.29
N LEU A 26 1.81 -21.52 -4.24
CA LEU A 26 3.04 -20.90 -4.72
C LEU A 26 2.77 -19.57 -5.42
N TRP A 27 1.78 -19.55 -6.32
CA TRP A 27 1.38 -18.32 -7.00
C TRP A 27 0.93 -17.23 -6.02
N LEU A 28 0.13 -17.60 -5.01
CA LEU A 28 -0.35 -16.66 -4.00
C LEU A 28 0.80 -16.11 -3.15
N LEU A 29 1.77 -16.97 -2.78
CA LEU A 29 2.97 -16.54 -2.04
C LEU A 29 3.77 -15.50 -2.82
N GLU A 30 4.01 -15.74 -4.12
CA GLU A 30 4.72 -14.81 -4.98
C GLU A 30 3.98 -13.50 -5.15
N HIS A 31 2.66 -13.56 -5.34
CA HIS A 31 1.80 -12.39 -5.46
C HIS A 31 1.86 -11.52 -4.20
N ILE A 32 1.68 -12.11 -3.02
CA ILE A 32 1.76 -11.39 -1.74
C ILE A 32 3.16 -10.81 -1.53
N ALA A 33 4.22 -11.59 -1.81
CA ALA A 33 5.58 -11.10 -1.66
C ALA A 33 5.88 -9.92 -2.61
N HIS A 34 5.34 -9.94 -3.83
CA HIS A 34 5.46 -8.83 -4.77
C HIS A 34 4.71 -7.59 -4.28
N GLN A 35 3.47 -7.74 -3.81
CA GLN A 35 2.70 -6.63 -3.24
C GLN A 35 3.42 -5.96 -2.05
N ILE A 36 3.99 -6.76 -1.14
CA ILE A 36 4.75 -6.22 0.00
C ILE A 36 5.97 -5.43 -0.48
N ARG A 37 6.70 -5.94 -1.48
CA ARG A 37 7.85 -5.21 -2.05
C ARG A 37 7.42 -3.89 -2.69
N GLN A 38 6.38 -3.89 -3.51
CA GLN A 38 5.86 -2.67 -4.13
C GLN A 38 5.41 -1.64 -3.09
N GLN A 39 4.73 -2.06 -2.02
CA GLN A 39 4.33 -1.15 -0.95
C GLN A 39 5.54 -0.54 -0.22
N ASN A 40 6.58 -1.33 0.01
CA ASN A 40 7.82 -0.82 0.61
C ASN A 40 8.57 0.13 -0.32
N GLU A 41 8.63 -0.15 -1.63
CA GLU A 41 9.22 0.74 -2.63
C GLU A 41 8.46 2.07 -2.71
N LEU A 42 7.12 2.03 -2.75
CA LEU A 42 6.28 3.22 -2.70
C LEU A 42 6.46 4.01 -1.40
N ALA A 43 6.56 3.33 -0.26
CA ALA A 43 6.84 3.98 1.01
C ALA A 43 8.24 4.64 1.01
N ALA A 44 9.24 3.99 0.42
CA ALA A 44 10.57 4.56 0.28
C ALA A 44 10.57 5.79 -0.66
N MET A 45 9.88 5.71 -1.79
CA MET A 45 9.69 6.84 -2.72
C MET A 45 8.93 7.99 -2.06
N ALA A 46 7.89 7.70 -1.27
CA ALA A 46 7.16 8.71 -0.53
C ALA A 46 8.02 9.39 0.55
N GLN A 47 9.05 8.73 1.07
CA GLN A 47 9.99 9.32 2.03
C GLN A 47 11.22 9.95 1.33
N ASP A 48 11.31 9.89 0.01
CA ASP A 48 12.42 10.48 -0.75
C ASP A 48 12.36 12.02 -0.69
N PRO A 49 13.40 12.70 -0.18
CA PRO A 49 13.40 14.15 -0.04
C PRO A 49 13.26 14.92 -1.36
N HIS A 50 13.77 14.37 -2.47
CA HIS A 50 13.66 15.00 -3.79
C HIS A 50 12.22 14.90 -4.30
N ILE A 51 11.57 13.75 -4.14
CA ILE A 51 10.16 13.57 -4.50
C ILE A 51 9.28 14.49 -3.65
N GLN A 52 9.56 14.60 -2.34
CA GLN A 52 8.84 15.51 -1.45
C GLN A 52 9.03 16.99 -1.84
N ALA A 53 10.24 17.39 -2.24
CA ALA A 53 10.50 18.75 -2.72
C ALA A 53 9.74 19.05 -4.02
N GLU A 54 9.71 18.11 -4.98
CA GLU A 54 8.93 18.26 -6.22
C GLU A 54 7.42 18.36 -5.93
N ILE A 55 6.89 17.52 -5.04
CA ILE A 55 5.47 17.59 -4.64
C ILE A 55 5.15 18.95 -4.01
N ALA A 56 6.01 19.46 -3.12
CA ALA A 56 5.82 20.77 -2.50
C ALA A 56 5.86 21.90 -3.54
N GLN A 57 6.75 21.82 -4.53
CA GLN A 57 6.84 22.78 -5.62
C GLN A 57 5.59 22.74 -6.52
N ILE A 58 5.08 21.56 -6.85
CA ILE A 58 3.81 21.39 -7.58
C ILE A 58 2.66 22.00 -6.76
N GLN A 59 2.59 21.73 -5.46
CA GLN A 59 1.56 22.32 -4.60
C GLN A 59 1.62 23.85 -4.60
N GLU A 60 2.81 24.45 -4.58
CA GLU A 60 2.98 25.90 -4.68
C GLU A 60 2.53 26.44 -6.04
N GLU A 61 2.90 25.77 -7.14
CA GLU A 61 2.51 26.15 -8.51
C GLU A 61 0.98 26.16 -8.70
N PHE A 62 0.28 25.17 -8.11
CA PHE A 62 -1.18 25.03 -8.25
C PHE A 62 -1.98 25.67 -7.11
N ALA A 63 -1.35 26.20 -6.05
CA ALA A 63 -2.03 26.85 -4.94
C ALA A 63 -2.89 28.05 -5.37
N VAL A 64 -2.49 28.73 -6.46
CA VAL A 64 -3.22 29.89 -7.00
C VAL A 64 -4.45 29.46 -7.81
N THR A 65 -4.42 28.25 -8.39
CA THR A 65 -5.48 27.72 -9.27
C THR A 65 -6.70 27.23 -8.49
N GLU A 66 -6.55 26.83 -7.22
CA GLU A 66 -7.69 26.49 -6.34
C GLU A 66 -8.48 27.72 -5.86
N LEU A 67 -7.88 28.91 -5.92
CA LEU A 67 -8.51 30.18 -5.52
C LEU A 67 -9.31 30.85 -6.64
N ASP A 68 -9.15 30.42 -7.90
CA ASP A 68 -9.82 30.98 -9.08
C ASP A 68 -11.03 30.16 -9.56
N GLY A 69 -11.30 29.01 -8.91
CA GLY A 69 -12.29 28.03 -9.39
C GLY A 69 -13.64 27.97 -8.67
N LEU A 70 -13.89 28.76 -7.61
CA LEU A 70 -15.17 28.76 -6.87
C LEU A 70 -15.65 30.18 -6.49
N VAL A 71 -15.63 31.10 -7.45
CA VAL A 71 -16.46 32.31 -7.36
C VAL A 71 -17.16 32.56 -8.70
N GLU A 72 -18.10 31.68 -9.07
CA GLU A 72 -19.20 32.06 -9.97
C GLU A 72 -20.55 31.69 -9.34
N LEU A 73 -21.17 32.72 -8.74
CA LEU A 73 -22.59 33.02 -8.52
C LEU A 73 -23.49 32.00 -7.79
#